data_AF-E9GP15-F1
#
_entry.id   AF-E9GP15-F1
#
_cell.length_a   1.000
_cell.length_b   1.000
_cell.length_c   1.000
_cell.angle_alpha   90.00
_cell.angle_beta   90.00
_cell.angle_gamma   90.00
#
_symmetry.space_group_name_H-M   'P 1'
#
loop_
_entity.id
_entity.type
_entity.pdbx_description
1 polymer ?
#
loop_
_entity_poly.entity_id
_entity_poly.type
_entity_poly.pdbx_seq_one_letter_code
_entity_poly.pdbx_strand_id
1 'polypeptide(L)' 'MTTIVTRGSTLDDCIWTGTAPFCEGGCDMVGYVARETSSSGDGATCWTGIKVLCCPAS' A
#
# COMPACT_ATOMS: atom_id res chain seq x y z
N MET A 1 23.68 -10.99 -23.14
CA MET A 1 22.32 -10.90 -22.57
C MET A 1 22.44 -10.11 -21.28
N THR A 2 22.18 -8.82 -21.34
CA THR A 2 22.29 -7.95 -20.17
C THR A 2 21.09 -8.27 -19.30
N THR A 3 21.29 -9.05 -18.24
CA THR A 3 20.30 -9.18 -17.18
C THR A 3 20.23 -7.81 -16.52
N ILE A 4 19.30 -6.97 -16.97
CA ILE A 4 18.83 -5.88 -16.13
C ILE A 4 18.34 -6.59 -14.87
N VAL A 5 19.06 -6.37 -13.76
CA VAL A 5 18.38 -6.40 -12.49
C VAL A 5 17.41 -5.25 -12.63
N THR A 6 16.17 -5.51 -13.06
CA THR A 6 15.05 -4.63 -12.72
C THR A 6 15.09 -4.62 -11.21
N ARG A 7 15.85 -3.66 -10.65
CA ARG A 7 15.75 -3.29 -9.25
C ARG A 7 14.25 -3.07 -9.11
N GLY A 8 13.58 -3.99 -8.40
CA GLY A 8 12.16 -3.89 -8.11
C GLY A 8 11.92 -2.45 -7.73
N SER A 9 11.15 -1.76 -8.56
CA SER A 9 10.94 -0.34 -8.44
C SER A 9 10.38 -0.15 -7.05
N THR A 10 10.97 0.73 -6.25
CA THR A 10 10.46 1.06 -4.91
C THR A 10 9.07 1.71 -4.94
N LEU A 11 8.47 1.84 -6.14
CA LEU A 11 7.10 2.25 -6.41
C LEU A 11 6.13 1.07 -6.58
N ASP A 12 6.63 -0.15 -6.87
CA ASP A 12 5.80 -1.36 -7.00
C ASP A 12 5.61 -2.10 -5.66
N ASP A 13 6.37 -1.74 -4.61
CA ASP A 13 6.22 -2.26 -3.24
C ASP A 13 5.16 -1.48 -2.42
N CYS A 14 4.31 -0.70 -3.10
CA CYS A 14 3.19 -0.05 -2.44
C CYS A 14 2.15 -1.10 -2.03
N ILE A 15 1.83 -1.15 -0.74
CA ILE A 15 0.85 -2.09 -0.19
C ILE A 15 -0.34 -1.37 0.42
N TRP A 16 -1.55 -1.80 0.08
CA TRP A 16 -2.76 -1.34 0.74
C TRP A 16 -2.95 -2.07 2.07
N THR A 17 -2.96 -1.32 3.16
CA THR A 17 -3.24 -1.83 4.50
C THR A 17 -4.69 -1.56 4.87
N GLY A 18 -5.30 -2.49 5.62
CA GLY A 18 -6.70 -2.43 6.02
C GLY A 18 -7.58 -3.45 5.28
N THR A 19 -8.26 -4.31 6.02
CA THR A 19 -9.08 -5.41 5.46
C THR A 19 -10.55 -5.07 5.60
N ALA A 20 -11.33 -5.24 4.52
CA ALA A 20 -12.78 -5.02 4.58
C ALA A 20 -13.46 -6.15 5.39
N PRO A 21 -14.63 -5.93 6.03
CA PRO A 21 -15.53 -4.77 5.88
C PRO A 21 -15.23 -3.58 6.80
N PHE A 22 -14.45 -3.76 7.87
CA PHE A 22 -14.02 -2.70 8.79
C PHE A 22 -12.54 -2.41 8.57
N CYS A 23 -12.22 -1.34 7.85
CA CYS A 23 -10.84 -1.04 7.46
C CYS A 23 -10.19 -0.05 8.41
N GLU A 24 -9.22 -0.52 9.18
CA GLU A 24 -8.24 0.30 9.89
C GLU A 24 -6.89 0.19 9.19
N GLY A 25 -6.77 0.82 8.02
CA GLY A 25 -5.49 0.95 7.34
C GLY A 25 -4.54 1.88 8.11
N GLY A 26 -3.30 1.45 8.28
CA GLY A 26 -2.22 2.18 8.95
C GLY A 26 -0.89 1.97 8.26
N CYS A 27 0.03 2.92 8.43
CA CYS A 27 1.33 2.90 7.77
C CYS A 27 2.49 2.94 8.76
N ASP A 28 2.48 2.00 9.70
CA ASP A 28 3.43 1.94 10.82
C ASP A 28 4.72 1.17 10.49
N MET A 29 4.95 0.86 9.21
CA MET A 29 6.16 0.16 8.77
C MET A 29 7.33 1.15 8.64
N VAL A 30 8.48 0.77 9.20
CA VAL A 30 9.70 1.58 9.13
C VAL A 30 10.16 1.69 7.67
N GLY A 31 10.34 2.93 7.21
CA GLY A 31 10.75 3.20 5.83
C GLY A 31 9.60 3.21 4.82
N TYR A 32 8.34 3.16 5.28
CA TYR A 32 7.15 3.35 4.44
C TYR A 32 6.42 4.63 4.86
N VAL A 33 5.72 5.22 3.90
CA VAL A 33 4.89 6.42 4.09
C VAL A 33 3.51 6.20 3.48
N ALA A 34 2.49 6.71 4.16
CA ALA A 34 1.14 6.76 3.63
C ALA A 34 1.12 7.71 2.43
N ARG A 35 0.80 7.18 1.24
CA ARG A 35 0.70 7.96 -0.01
C ARG A 35 -0.73 8.26 -0.39
N GLU A 36 -1.60 7.28 -0.23
CA GLU A 36 -3.00 7.39 -0.61
C GLU A 36 -3.88 6.73 0.45
N THR A 37 -5.14 7.15 0.53
CA THR A 37 -6.16 6.47 1.31
C THR A 37 -7.39 6.24 0.46
N SER A 38 -7.99 5.06 0.58
CA SER A 38 -9.13 4.64 -0.24
C SER A 38 -10.00 3.68 0.55
N SER A 39 -11.31 3.81 0.42
CA SER A 39 -12.24 2.83 1.00
C SER A 39 -12.25 1.51 0.24
N SER A 40 -11.70 1.42 -0.97
CA SER A 40 -11.63 0.16 -1.72
C SER A 40 -10.21 -0.39 -1.81
N GLY A 41 -9.21 0.49 -1.94
CA GLY A 41 -7.81 0.10 -2.24
C GLY A 41 -7.77 -0.83 -3.45
N ASP A 42 -7.05 -1.95 -3.35
CA ASP A 42 -6.98 -2.97 -4.41
C ASP A 42 -8.12 -4.00 -4.40
N GLY A 43 -9.12 -3.85 -3.52
CA GLY A 43 -10.07 -4.94 -3.24
C GLY A 43 -11.46 -4.48 -2.84
N ALA A 44 -12.09 -5.26 -1.97
CA ALA A 44 -13.46 -5.01 -1.52
C ALA A 44 -13.56 -3.68 -0.75
N THR A 45 -14.62 -2.93 -1.04
CA THR A 45 -14.93 -1.66 -0.38
C THR A 45 -15.29 -1.87 1.09
N CYS A 46 -14.64 -1.08 1.95
CA CYS A 46 -14.89 -0.99 3.38
C CYS A 46 -16.28 -0.40 3.62
N TRP A 47 -17.06 -1.02 4.50
CA TRP A 47 -18.34 -0.47 4.96
C TRP A 47 -18.11 0.68 5.93
N THR A 48 -17.09 0.55 6.77
CA THR A 48 -16.64 1.60 7.68
C THR A 48 -15.11 1.59 7.76
N GLY A 49 -14.51 2.78 7.88
CA GLY A 49 -13.06 2.98 7.85
C GLY A 49 -12.47 3.14 6.45
N ILE A 50 -11.13 3.20 6.36
CA ILE A 50 -10.37 3.43 5.12
C ILE A 50 -9.16 2.50 5.04
N LYS A 51 -8.78 2.12 3.83
CA LYS A 51 -7.48 1.50 3.55
C LYS A 51 -6.44 2.58 3.31
N VAL A 52 -5.19 2.28 3.60
CA VAL A 52 -4.06 3.20 3.43
C VAL A 52 -3.02 2.55 2.54
N LEU A 53 -2.63 3.23 1.47
CA LEU A 53 -1.55 2.82 0.59
C LEU A 53 -0.21 3.23 1.19
N CYS A 54 0.56 2.24 1.60
CA CYS A 54 1.89 2.38 2.14
C CYS A 54 2.93 2.11 1.07
N CYS A 55 3.68 3.14 0.71
CA CYS A 55 4.79 3.02 -0.23
C CYS A 55 6.13 3.23 0.48
N PRO A 56 7.22 2.60 0.03
CA PRO A 56 8.56 2.91 0.51
C PRO A 56 8.86 4.41 0.40
N ALA A 57 9.54 4.97 1.41
CA ALA A 57 9.92 6.38 1.48
C ALA A 57 11.14 6.74 0.60
N SER A 58 11.44 5.90 -0.40
CA SER A 58 12.65 5.93 -1.24
C SER A 58 12.85 7.24 -2.00
#